data_AF-A0A259CLY1-F1
#
_entry.id   AF-A0A259CLY1-F1
#
_cell.length_a   1.000
_cell.length_b   1.000
_cell.length_c   1.000
_cell.angle_alpha   90.00
_cell.angle_beta   90.00
_cell.angle_gamma   90.00
#
_symmetry.space_group_name_H-M   'P 1'
#
loop_
_entity.id
_entity.type
_entity.pdbx_description
1 polymer ?
#
loop_
_entity_poly.entity_id
_entity_poly.type
_entity_poly.pdbx_seq_one_letter_code
_entity_poly.pdbx_strand_id
1 'polypeptide(L)'
;MYTVQMEHECACFKKSEYTNNTTFNTQQEAYAYANILSEFMNEEFCGTHKFYSQKAQGDNFVIRVAINATAVSGCSTGVSCDVGCGSTDEWTLESTDKSGDDNCGTGCGCA
;
A
#
# COMPACT_ATOMS: atom_id res chain seq x y z
N MET A 1 -31.42 -11.84 -0.91
CA MET A 1 -30.15 -12.21 -1.57
C MET A 1 -29.26 -11.00 -1.50
N TYR A 2 -27.99 -11.19 -1.14
CA TYR A 2 -27.02 -10.12 -0.99
C TYR A 2 -26.01 -10.19 -2.11
N THR A 3 -25.66 -9.06 -2.72
CA THR A 3 -24.71 -9.04 -3.85
C THR A 3 -23.45 -8.32 -3.44
N VAL A 4 -22.30 -8.91 -3.74
CA VAL A 4 -20.99 -8.28 -3.60
C VAL A 4 -20.51 -7.88 -5.00
N GLN A 5 -20.23 -6.60 -5.19
CA GLN A 5 -19.74 -6.06 -6.44
C GLN A 5 -18.50 -5.19 -6.23
N MET A 6 -17.61 -5.17 -7.21
CA MET A 6 -16.44 -4.27 -7.22
C MET A 6 -16.85 -2.89 -7.75
N GLU A 7 -16.37 -1.83 -7.13
CA GLU A 7 -16.55 -0.44 -7.63
C GLU A 7 -15.79 -0.24 -8.94
N HIS A 8 -14.53 -0.69 -8.98
CA HIS A 8 -13.67 -0.60 -10.15
C HIS A 8 -12.89 -1.90 -10.38
N GLU A 9 -12.97 -2.42 -11.59
CA GLU A 9 -12.22 -3.60 -12.01
C GLU A 9 -10.82 -3.20 -12.44
N CYS A 10 -9.87 -3.31 -11.52
CA CYS A 10 -8.46 -3.09 -11.81
C CYS A 10 -7.94 -4.15 -12.81
N ALA A 11 -6.90 -3.81 -13.57
CA ALA A 11 -6.26 -4.77 -14.49
C ALA A 11 -5.80 -6.05 -13.76
N CYS A 12 -5.39 -5.90 -12.50
CA CYS A 12 -4.96 -6.99 -11.63
C CYS A 12 -6.17 -7.92 -11.31
N PHE A 13 -7.36 -7.35 -11.02
CA PHE A 13 -8.62 -8.11 -10.85
C PHE A 13 -9.03 -8.87 -12.11
N LYS A 14 -8.94 -8.24 -13.28
CA LYS A 14 -9.29 -8.88 -14.57
C LYS A 14 -8.38 -10.06 -14.94
N LYS A 15 -7.17 -10.13 -14.36
CA LYS A 15 -6.25 -11.27 -14.53
C LYS A 15 -6.49 -12.39 -13.52
N SER A 16 -7.24 -12.10 -12.46
CA SER A 16 -7.59 -13.09 -11.45
C SER A 16 -8.78 -13.95 -11.88
N GLU A 17 -8.97 -15.08 -11.21
CA GLU A 17 -10.11 -15.98 -11.42
C GLU A 17 -11.41 -15.52 -10.73
N TYR A 18 -11.36 -14.42 -9.97
CA TYR A 18 -12.51 -13.91 -9.23
C TYR A 18 -13.51 -13.21 -10.15
N THR A 19 -14.80 -13.38 -9.84
CA THR A 19 -15.92 -12.83 -10.62
C THR A 19 -16.60 -11.69 -9.87
N ASN A 20 -16.92 -10.63 -10.59
CA ASN A 20 -17.74 -9.53 -10.07
C ASN A 20 -19.22 -9.97 -9.93
N ASN A 21 -19.99 -9.27 -9.10
CA ASN A 21 -21.42 -9.53 -8.84
C ASN A 21 -21.71 -10.93 -8.25
N THR A 22 -20.91 -11.35 -7.28
CA THR A 22 -21.17 -12.60 -6.55
C THR A 22 -22.38 -12.44 -5.64
N THR A 23 -23.31 -13.39 -5.67
CA THR A 23 -24.53 -13.35 -4.85
C THR A 23 -24.48 -14.38 -3.72
N PHE A 24 -25.00 -13.98 -2.56
CA PHE A 24 -25.03 -14.77 -1.33
C PHE A 24 -26.42 -14.78 -0.72
N ASN A 25 -26.71 -15.81 0.08
CA ASN A 25 -28.00 -15.95 0.72
C ASN A 25 -28.11 -15.10 1.98
N THR A 26 -27.02 -15.00 2.74
CA THR A 26 -27.00 -14.26 4.02
C THR A 26 -26.11 -13.02 3.98
N GLN A 27 -26.46 -12.02 4.80
CA GLN A 27 -25.67 -10.79 4.93
C GLN A 27 -24.26 -11.09 5.46
N GLN A 28 -24.16 -12.04 6.39
CA GLN A 28 -22.91 -12.40 7.04
C GLN A 28 -21.93 -13.03 6.04
N GLU A 29 -22.40 -13.92 5.16
CA GLU A 29 -21.56 -14.49 4.10
C GLU A 29 -21.06 -13.43 3.13
N ALA A 30 -21.94 -12.54 2.67
CA ALA A 30 -21.55 -11.45 1.77
C ALA A 30 -20.52 -10.51 2.41
N TYR A 31 -20.71 -10.17 3.69
CA TYR A 31 -19.78 -9.33 4.43
C TYR A 31 -18.44 -10.01 4.69
N ALA A 32 -18.45 -11.29 5.06
CA ALA A 32 -17.23 -12.07 5.26
C ALA A 32 -16.45 -12.21 3.95
N TYR A 33 -17.12 -12.56 2.86
CA TYR A 33 -16.53 -12.65 1.54
C TYR A 33 -15.90 -11.33 1.09
N ALA A 34 -16.63 -10.21 1.23
CA ALA A 34 -16.10 -8.89 0.86
C ALA A 34 -14.86 -8.49 1.66
N ASN A 35 -14.80 -8.81 2.96
CA ASN A 35 -13.61 -8.54 3.78
C ASN A 35 -12.43 -9.40 3.38
N ILE A 36 -12.62 -10.72 3.29
CA ILE A 36 -11.56 -11.67 2.90
C ILE A 36 -11.01 -11.29 1.52
N LEU A 37 -11.89 -10.98 0.56
CA LEU A 37 -11.48 -10.59 -0.78
C LEU A 37 -10.70 -9.26 -0.77
N SER A 38 -11.14 -8.28 0.02
CA SER A 38 -10.41 -7.00 0.14
C SER A 38 -9.03 -7.16 0.77
N GLU A 39 -8.89 -8.02 1.78
CA GLU A 39 -7.61 -8.32 2.44
C GLU A 39 -6.65 -9.04 1.48
N PHE A 40 -7.13 -10.13 0.87
CA PHE A 40 -6.38 -10.86 -0.16
C PHE A 40 -5.97 -9.95 -1.32
N MET A 41 -6.84 -9.02 -1.74
CA MET A 41 -6.51 -8.04 -2.77
C MET A 41 -5.43 -7.05 -2.36
N ASN A 42 -5.38 -6.67 -1.08
CA ASN A 42 -4.35 -5.78 -0.57
C ASN A 42 -2.98 -6.47 -0.46
N GLU A 43 -2.96 -7.78 -0.22
CA GLU A 43 -1.72 -8.55 -0.04
C GLU A 43 -1.16 -9.08 -1.36
N GLU A 44 -2.00 -9.71 -2.20
CA GLU A 44 -1.54 -10.51 -3.35
C GLU A 44 -1.60 -9.76 -4.69
N PHE A 45 -2.30 -8.63 -4.79
CA PHE A 45 -2.41 -7.90 -6.06
C PHE A 45 -1.30 -6.86 -6.19
N CYS A 46 -1.67 -5.64 -6.61
CA CYS A 46 -0.71 -4.71 -7.18
C CYS A 46 -0.01 -3.83 -6.13
N GLY A 47 -0.41 -3.89 -4.84
CA GLY A 47 0.12 -3.05 -3.75
C GLY A 47 -0.14 -1.53 -3.90
N THR A 48 -0.51 -1.09 -5.10
CA THR A 48 -0.81 0.29 -5.50
C THR A 48 -2.26 0.68 -5.28
N HIS A 49 -3.16 -0.30 -5.20
CA HIS A 49 -4.56 -0.10 -4.89
C HIS A 49 -4.85 -0.65 -3.50
N LYS A 50 -5.57 0.15 -2.70
CA LYS A 50 -6.15 -0.27 -1.43
C LYS A 50 -7.62 -0.60 -1.62
N PHE A 51 -7.99 -1.79 -1.22
CA PHE A 51 -9.36 -2.31 -1.30
C PHE A 51 -9.98 -2.29 0.09
N TYR A 52 -11.26 -1.91 0.17
CA TYR A 52 -12.03 -1.93 1.41
C TYR A 52 -13.49 -2.27 1.15
N SER A 53 -14.05 -3.08 2.04
CA SER A 53 -15.45 -3.49 1.96
C SER A 53 -16.36 -2.38 2.51
N GLN A 54 -17.43 -2.03 1.78
CA GLN A 54 -18.44 -1.09 2.24
C GLN A 54 -19.85 -1.63 1.97
N LYS A 55 -20.73 -1.55 2.96
CA LYS A 55 -22.14 -1.82 2.75
C LYS A 55 -22.75 -0.71 1.88
N ALA A 56 -23.33 -1.08 0.74
CA ALA A 56 -24.11 -0.18 -0.09
C ALA A 56 -25.57 -0.12 0.39
N GLN A 57 -26.41 0.66 -0.28
CA GLN A 57 -27.80 0.81 0.12
C GLN A 57 -28.57 -0.51 -0.12
N GLY A 58 -29.30 -0.99 0.89
CA GLY A 58 -30.08 -2.22 0.84
C GLY A 58 -29.23 -3.49 1.05
N ASP A 59 -29.42 -4.46 0.16
CA ASP A 59 -28.80 -5.80 0.21
C ASP A 59 -27.49 -5.89 -0.60
N ASN A 60 -26.92 -4.76 -1.03
CA ASN A 60 -25.69 -4.75 -1.81
C ASN A 60 -24.46 -4.39 -0.97
N PHE A 61 -23.33 -4.99 -1.30
CA PHE A 61 -22.00 -4.72 -0.78
C PHE A 61 -21.12 -4.29 -1.94
N VAL A 62 -20.40 -3.19 -1.76
CA VAL A 62 -19.48 -2.64 -2.74
C VAL A 62 -18.08 -2.70 -2.16
N ILE A 63 -17.15 -3.33 -2.88
CA ILE A 63 -15.72 -3.25 -2.59
C ILE A 63 -15.19 -2.02 -3.31
N ARG A 64 -14.83 -1.01 -2.54
CA ARG A 64 -14.29 0.25 -3.07
C ARG A 64 -12.79 0.15 -3.28
N VAL A 65 -12.29 0.92 -4.23
CA VAL A 65 -10.87 0.93 -4.59
C VAL A 65 -10.33 2.34 -4.42
N ALA A 66 -9.33 2.49 -3.57
CA ALA A 66 -8.56 3.72 -3.44
C ALA A 66 -7.15 3.52 -3.98
N ILE A 67 -6.57 4.55 -4.58
CA ILE A 67 -5.15 4.55 -4.93
C ILE A 67 -4.36 4.74 -3.64
N ASN A 68 -3.44 3.84 -3.38
CA ASN A 68 -2.49 3.97 -2.30
C ASN A 68 -1.48 5.06 -2.68
N ALA A 69 -1.68 6.29 -2.18
CA ALA A 69 -0.82 7.44 -2.49
C ALA A 69 0.62 7.32 -1.95
N THR A 70 0.97 6.23 -1.24
CA THR A 70 2.38 5.91 -0.92
C THR A 70 3.06 5.05 -1.99
N ALA A 71 2.30 4.45 -2.91
CA ALA A 71 2.82 3.70 -4.05
C ALA A 71 3.03 4.59 -5.30
N VAL A 72 3.30 5.88 -5.12
CA VAL A 72 3.76 6.76 -6.21
C VAL A 72 5.22 6.43 -6.51
N SER A 73 5.42 5.47 -7.40
CA SER A 73 6.65 5.32 -8.20
C SER A 73 6.75 6.44 -9.25
N GLY A 74 6.60 7.70 -8.82
CA GLY A 74 6.42 8.83 -9.72
C GLY A 74 6.69 10.22 -9.13
N CYS A 75 7.09 10.35 -7.86
CA CYS A 75 7.89 11.51 -7.48
C CYS A 75 9.35 11.15 -7.73
N SER A 76 9.84 11.51 -8.92
CA SER A 76 11.24 11.88 -9.06
C SER A 76 11.49 13.05 -8.12
N THR A 77 11.80 12.78 -6.85
CA THR A 77 12.65 13.70 -6.12
C THR A 77 13.90 13.79 -6.97
N GLY A 78 14.12 14.94 -7.59
CA GLY A 78 15.35 15.27 -8.30
C GLY A 78 16.52 15.28 -7.33
N VAL A 79 16.86 14.12 -6.76
CA VAL A 79 18.22 13.80 -6.37
C VAL A 79 18.91 13.49 -7.69
N SER A 80 19.44 14.54 -8.30
CA SER A 80 20.53 14.38 -9.24
C SER A 80 21.63 13.65 -8.47
N CYS A 81 21.91 12.42 -8.89
CA CYS A 81 23.10 11.69 -8.49
C CYS A 81 24.33 12.39 -9.08
N ASP A 82 24.84 13.39 -8.36
CA ASP A 82 26.21 13.90 -8.55
C ASP A 82 26.94 14.01 -7.21
N VAL A 83 26.77 13.04 -6.31
CA VAL A 83 27.74 12.85 -5.22
C VAL A 83 27.75 11.41 -4.73
N GLY A 84 28.80 10.70 -5.17
CA GLY A 84 29.53 9.75 -4.35
C GLY A 84 28.78 8.50 -3.89
N CYS A 85 28.88 7.43 -4.67
CA CYS A 85 28.84 6.08 -4.13
C CYS A 85 30.01 5.92 -3.14
N GLY A 86 29.71 5.99 -1.84
CA GLY A 86 30.60 5.59 -0.76
C GLY A 86 29.89 4.50 0.03
N SER A 87 30.15 3.25 -0.34
CA SER A 87 29.68 2.05 0.33
C SER A 87 29.78 2.15 1.85
N THR A 88 28.67 1.90 2.53
CA THR A 88 28.69 1.32 3.88
C THR A 88 27.69 0.18 3.92
N ASP A 89 28.08 -0.90 3.25
CA ASP A 89 27.74 -2.24 3.73
C ASP A 89 28.67 -2.49 4.92
N GLU A 90 28.16 -2.41 6.15
CA GLU A 90 28.60 -3.22 7.29
C GLU A 90 27.66 -2.93 8.47
N TRP A 91 26.51 -3.61 8.46
CA TRP A 91 25.72 -3.79 9.67
C TRP A 91 26.41 -4.87 10.51
N THR A 92 27.28 -4.45 11.42
CA THR A 92 27.73 -5.27 12.54
C THR A 92 27.12 -4.68 13.82
N LEU A 93 26.14 -5.41 14.36
CA LEU A 93 25.58 -5.16 15.68
C LEU A 93 26.66 -5.36 16.73
N GLU A 94 27.16 -4.27 17.31
CA GLU A 94 27.65 -4.30 18.68
C GLU A 94 27.37 -2.94 19.34
N SER A 95 26.38 -2.95 20.23
CA SER A 95 26.12 -1.85 21.15
C SER A 95 27.31 -1.75 22.10
N THR A 96 28.08 -0.67 22.02
CA THR A 96 28.88 -0.24 23.17
C THR A 96 28.98 1.27 23.22
N ASP A 97 28.41 1.80 24.28
CA ASP A 97 28.50 3.16 24.75
C ASP A 97 29.95 3.67 24.77
N LYS A 98 30.17 4.85 24.19
CA LYS A 98 31.12 5.87 24.68
C LYS A 98 30.99 7.19 23.91
N SER A 99 30.50 8.18 24.65
CA SER A 99 30.97 9.57 24.74
C SER A 99 31.95 10.08 23.66
N GLY A 100 31.63 11.22 23.05
CA GLY A 100 32.66 12.09 22.47
C GLY A 100 32.18 13.03 21.38
N ASP A 101 32.21 14.32 21.72
CA ASP A 101 32.36 15.49 20.83
C ASP A 101 31.17 15.97 19.98
N ASP A 102 30.44 16.90 20.59
CA ASP A 102 29.82 18.04 19.91
C ASP A 102 30.85 18.81 19.06
N ASN A 103 30.81 18.66 17.74
CA ASN A 103 31.36 19.67 16.83
C ASN A 103 30.62 19.69 15.49
N CYS A 104 29.43 20.30 15.48
CA CYS A 104 28.81 20.79 14.25
C CYS A 104 29.61 22.01 13.77
N GLY A 105 30.64 21.74 12.97
CA GLY A 105 31.54 22.75 12.42
C GLY A 105 30.78 23.82 11.63
N THR A 106 30.92 25.05 12.12
CA THR A 106 30.64 26.34 11.48
C THR A 106 31.05 26.36 10.00
N GLY A 107 30.13 26.71 9.08
CA GLY A 107 30.54 26.96 7.70
C GLY A 107 29.49 27.06 6.59
N CYS A 108 28.25 27.51 6.85
CA CYS A 108 27.38 27.95 5.74
C CYS A 108 27.70 29.41 5.38
N GLY A 109 28.81 29.60 4.66
CA GLY A 109 29.12 30.84 3.97
C GLY A 109 28.40 30.89 2.62
N CYS A 110 27.29 31.61 2.56
CA CYS A 110 26.67 31.99 1.29
C CYS A 110 27.47 33.19 0.74
N ALA A 111 28.28 32.96 -0.30
CA ALA A 111 28.87 34.03 -1.12
C ALA A 111 27.92 34.40 -2.27
#